data_AF-A0A957KVV5-F1
#
_entry.id   AF-A0A957KVV5-F1
#
_cell.length_a   1.000
_cell.length_b   1.000
_cell.length_c   1.000
_cell.angle_alpha   90.00
_cell.angle_beta   90.00
_cell.angle_gamma   90.00
#
_symmetry.space_group_name_H-M   'P 1'
#
loop_
_entity.id
_entity.type
_entity.pdbx_description
1 polymer ?
#
loop_
_entity_poly.entity_id
_entity_poly.type
_entity_poly.pdbx_seq_one_letter_code
_entity_poly.pdbx_strand_id
1 'polypeptide(L)' 'MPSPLNIGLIGAGRIGRVHAANLQRRIPDARVILVADPVEEAARAAAD' A
#
# COMPACT_ATOMS: atom_id res chain seq x y z
N MET A 1 -22.87 4.71 -2.05
CA MET A 1 -21.44 5.06 -1.95
C MET A 1 -20.66 3.94 -2.60
N PRO A 2 -19.73 4.22 -3.53
CA PRO A 2 -18.92 3.17 -4.15
C PRO A 2 -18.09 2.44 -3.07
N SER A 3 -17.95 1.13 -3.19
CA SER A 3 -17.12 0.34 -2.28
C SER A 3 -15.63 0.68 -2.49
N PRO A 4 -14.79 0.68 -1.42
CA PRO A 4 -13.37 0.94 -1.57
C PRO A 4 -12.70 -0.03 -2.55
N LEU A 5 -11.88 0.50 -3.46
CA LEU A 5 -11.03 -0.27 -4.34
C LEU A 5 -9.91 -0.91 -3.54
N ASN A 6 -9.89 -2.25 -3.50
CA ASN A 6 -8.83 -3.01 -2.88
C ASN A 6 -7.62 -3.10 -3.81
N ILE A 7 -6.44 -2.82 -3.27
CA ILE A 7 -5.17 -2.73 -4.01
C ILE A 7 -4.14 -3.64 -3.35
N GLY A 8 -3.41 -4.40 -4.16
CA GLY A 8 -2.17 -5.08 -3.76
C GLY A 8 -0.95 -4.26 -4.18
N LEU A 9 0.00 -4.10 -3.27
CA LEU A 9 1.28 -3.42 -3.52
C LEU A 9 2.40 -4.46 -3.68
N ILE A 10 3.15 -4.38 -4.79
CA ILE A 10 4.33 -5.20 -5.02
C ILE A 10 5.56 -4.28 -5.04
N GLY A 11 6.50 -4.54 -4.13
CA GLY A 11 7.66 -3.69 -3.87
C GLY A 11 7.37 -2.61 -2.83
N ALA A 12 8.08 -2.68 -1.71
CA ALA A 12 8.01 -1.78 -0.56
C ALA A 12 9.26 -0.90 -0.41
N GLY A 13 9.98 -0.70 -1.52
CA GLY A 13 11.10 0.25 -1.61
C GLY A 13 10.65 1.71 -1.51
N ARG A 14 11.53 2.65 -1.87
CA ARG A 14 11.29 4.10 -1.73
C ARG A 14 9.97 4.56 -2.35
N ILE A 15 9.70 4.16 -3.58
CA ILE A 15 8.49 4.56 -4.33
C ILE A 15 7.26 3.76 -3.86
N GLY A 16 7.43 2.49 -3.51
CA GLY A 16 6.37 1.67 -2.92
C GLY A 16 5.76 2.31 -1.68
N ARG A 17 6.59 2.82 -0.76
CA ARG A 17 6.12 3.53 0.44
C ARG A 17 5.40 4.85 0.13
N VAL A 18 5.85 5.60 -0.88
CA VAL A 18 5.17 6.83 -1.33
C VAL A 18 3.78 6.49 -1.88
N HIS A 19 3.66 5.43 -2.67
CA HIS A 19 2.37 4.97 -3.16
C HIS A 19 1.47 4.45 -2.04
N ALA A 20 1.98 3.64 -1.11
CA ALA A 20 1.23 3.18 0.06
C ALA A 20 0.64 4.36 0.84
N ALA A 21 1.48 5.35 1.18
CA ALA A 21 1.05 6.53 1.92
C ALA A 21 0.01 7.37 1.15
N ASN A 22 0.17 7.54 -0.16
CA ASN A 22 -0.80 8.26 -0.98
C ASN A 22 -2.14 7.51 -1.07
N LEU A 23 -2.10 6.20 -1.30
CA LEU A 23 -3.31 5.36 -1.37
C LEU A 23 -4.08 5.37 -0.05
N GLN A 24 -3.40 5.30 1.09
CA GLN A 24 -4.04 5.32 2.41
C GLN A 24 -4.56 6.71 2.83
N ARG A 25 -3.85 7.79 2.47
CA ARG A 25 -4.09 9.12 3.07
C ARG A 25 -4.61 10.19 2.12
N ARG A 26 -4.53 9.98 0.80
CA ARG A 26 -4.85 11.00 -0.21
C ARG A 26 -5.87 10.56 -1.24
N ILE A 27 -6.04 9.26 -1.45
CA ILE A 27 -7.00 8.72 -2.41
C ILE A 27 -8.22 8.19 -1.64
N PRO A 28 -9.36 8.90 -1.66
CA PRO A 28 -10.58 8.38 -1.06
C PRO A 28 -11.00 7.10 -1.79
N ASP A 29 -11.67 6.21 -1.05
CA ASP A 29 -12.15 4.92 -1.57
C ASP A 29 -11.06 4.00 -2.13
N ALA A 30 -9.81 4.11 -1.64
CA ALA A 30 -8.74 3.17 -1.93
C ALA A 30 -8.24 2.49 -0.65
N ARG A 31 -7.98 1.19 -0.71
CA ARG A 31 -7.46 0.41 0.41
C ARG A 31 -6.37 -0.54 -0.04
N VAL A 32 -5.16 -0.37 0.50
CA VAL A 32 -4.10 -1.37 0.37
C VAL A 32 -4.43 -2.56 1.27
N ILE A 33 -4.63 -3.74 0.68
CA ILE A 33 -4.99 -4.97 1.42
C ILE A 33 -3.86 -6.01 1.46
N LEU A 34 -2.81 -5.80 0.69
CA LEU A 34 -1.67 -6.70 0.58
C LEU A 34 -0.41 -5.90 0.21
N VAL A 35 0.72 -6.26 0.82
CA VAL A 35 2.05 -5.79 0.45
C VAL A 35 2.95 -7.01 0.26
N ALA A 36 3.65 -7.08 -0.87
CA ALA A 36 4.63 -8.12 -1.15
C ALA A 36 5.99 -7.49 -1.44
N ASP A 37 7.01 -7.94 -0.73
CA ASP A 37 8.41 -7.58 -0.96
C ASP A 37 9.30 -8.78 -0.59
N PRO A 38 10.39 -9.06 -1.32
CA PRO A 38 11.36 -10.09 -0.92
C PRO A 38 11.98 -9.84 0.47
N VAL A 39 12.00 -8.60 0.93
CA VAL A 39 12.43 -8.20 2.27
C VAL A 39 11.19 -8.01 3.15
N GLU A 40 10.92 -8.97 4.04
CA GLU A 40 9.74 -8.96 4.90
C GLU A 40 9.62 -7.67 5.72
N GLU A 41 10.73 -7.17 6.25
CA GLU A 41 10.77 -5.91 7.01
C GLU A 41 10.26 -4.72 6.17
N ALA A 42 10.63 -4.66 4.89
CA ALA A 42 10.16 -3.62 3.99
C ALA A 42 8.64 -3.74 3.76
N ALA A 43 8.14 -4.96 3.55
CA ALA A 43 6.71 -5.22 3.40
C ALA A 43 5.92 -4.79 4.64
N ARG A 44 6.41 -5.11 5.85
CA ARG A 44 5.80 -4.71 7.12
C ARG A 44 5.79 -3.18 7.27
N ALA A 45 6.93 -2.52 7.05
CA ALA A 45 7.03 -1.07 7.16
C ALA A 45 6.15 -0.28 6.18
N ALA A 46 5.73 -0.90 5.07
CA ALA A 46 4.79 -0.30 4.10
C ALA A 46 3.33 -0.69 4.35
N ALA A 47 3.08 -1.66 5.23
CA ALA A 47 1.74 -2.11 5.63
C ALA A 47 1.20 -1.39 6.88
N ASP A 48 2.09 -0.79 7.68
CA ASP A 48 1.75 0.08 8.82
C ASP A 48 1.15 1.43 8.37
#